data_AF-A0A917H1S4-F1
#
_entry.id   AF-A0A917H1S4-F1
#
_cell.length_a   1.000
_cell.length_b   1.000
_cell.length_c   1.000
_cell.angle_alpha   90.00
_cell.angle_beta   90.00
_cell.angle_gamma   90.00
#
_symmetry.space_group_name_H-M   'P 1'
#
loop_
_entity.id
_entity.type
_entity.pdbx_description
1 polymer ?
#
loop_
_entity_poly.entity_id
_entity_poly.type
_entity_poly.pdbx_seq_one_letter_code
_entity_poly.pdbx_strand_id
1 'polypeptide(L)'
;MRTVYFTLDENNRLTILSSTSTRNPNEICIDVPDGHDVLSNYEVYKYVNGELIKDIDYQQKLVDERQEAQNKPTDEEMNAIAIMELTSMLLGGE
;
A
#
# COMPACT_ATOMS: atom_id res chain seq x y z
N MET A 1 10.80 12.51 21.49
CA MET A 1 11.42 11.69 20.43
C MET A 1 11.26 10.24 20.85
N ARG A 2 11.02 9.35 19.90
CA ARG A 2 10.94 7.91 20.14
C ARG A 2 11.77 7.15 19.13
N THR A 3 12.41 6.09 19.62
CA THR A 3 13.10 5.12 18.77
C THR A 3 12.06 4.19 18.18
N VAL A 4 12.11 4.01 16.86
CA VAL A 4 11.26 3.10 16.12
C VAL A 4 12.10 2.23 15.20
N TYR A 5 11.61 1.03 14.98
CA TYR A 5 12.26 0.01 14.18
C TYR A 5 11.47 -0.19 12.90
N PHE A 6 12.16 -0.14 11.76
CA PHE A 6 11.57 -0.37 10.46
C PHE A 6 12.25 -1.50 9.71
N THR A 7 11.48 -2.33 9.01
CA THR A 7 12.04 -3.24 7.99
C THR A 7 12.01 -2.55 6.63
N LEU A 8 13.09 -2.71 5.86
CA LEU A 8 13.20 -2.21 4.50
C LEU A 8 12.85 -3.27 3.45
N ASP A 9 12.19 -2.85 2.36
CA ASP A 9 12.10 -3.64 1.13
C ASP A 9 13.36 -3.49 0.25
N GLU A 10 13.37 -4.14 -0.90
CA GLU A 10 14.45 -4.07 -1.90
C GLU A 10 14.67 -2.66 -2.50
N ASN A 11 13.70 -1.75 -2.35
CA ASN A 11 13.74 -0.36 -2.80
C ASN A 11 14.02 0.63 -1.65
N ASN A 12 14.41 0.13 -0.48
CA ASN A 12 14.59 0.88 0.77
C ASN A 12 13.32 1.57 1.29
N ARG A 13 12.13 1.08 0.97
CA ARG A 13 10.86 1.56 1.53
C ARG A 13 10.55 0.90 2.85
N LEU A 14 9.89 1.63 3.75
CA LEU A 14 9.51 1.10 5.06
C LEU A 14 8.30 0.19 4.90
N THR A 15 8.39 -1.04 5.40
CA THR A 15 7.33 -2.06 5.26
C THR A 15 6.70 -2.49 6.57
N ILE A 16 7.42 -2.35 7.68
CA ILE A 16 6.97 -2.71 9.02
C ILE A 16 7.40 -1.60 9.96
N LEU A 17 6.50 -1.16 10.84
CA LEU A 17 6.80 -0.26 11.96
C LEU A 17 6.67 -1.04 13.27
N SER A 18 7.68 -0.95 14.14
CA SER A 18 7.66 -1.56 15.47
C SER A 18 8.27 -0.64 16.52
N SER A 19 7.74 -0.69 17.75
CA SER A 19 8.33 -0.03 18.93
C SER A 19 9.42 -0.86 19.60
N THR A 20 9.64 -2.10 19.15
CA THR A 20 10.67 -3.02 19.66
C THR A 20 11.38 -3.69 18.49
N SER A 21 12.68 -3.98 18.64
CA SER A 21 13.42 -4.69 17.60
C SER A 21 12.78 -6.02 17.23
N THR A 22 12.62 -6.24 15.93
CA THR A 22 12.05 -7.47 15.34
C THR A 22 13.12 -8.54 15.08
N ARG A 23 14.40 -8.23 15.35
CA ARG A 23 15.58 -9.09 15.05
C ARG A 23 15.72 -9.44 13.56
N ASN A 24 15.10 -8.66 12.67
CA ASN A 24 15.29 -8.78 11.24
C ASN A 24 16.65 -8.17 10.85
N PRO A 25 17.51 -8.85 10.07
CA PRO A 25 18.79 -8.29 9.62
C PRO A 25 18.64 -7.03 8.75
N ASN A 26 17.49 -6.83 8.10
CA ASN A 26 17.17 -5.65 7.30
C ASN A 26 16.41 -4.59 8.09
N GLU A 27 16.39 -4.71 9.42
CA GLU A 27 15.80 -3.70 10.30
C GLU A 27 16.75 -2.50 10.45
N ILE A 28 16.17 -1.31 10.35
CA ILE A 28 16.81 -0.06 10.71
C ILE A 28 16.16 0.52 11.95
N CYS A 29 16.95 1.25 12.71
CA CYS A 29 16.55 1.90 13.96
C CYS A 29 16.70 3.40 13.79
N ILE A 30 15.61 4.16 13.95
CA ILE A 30 15.60 5.62 13.76
C ILE A 30 14.91 6.28 14.94
N ASP A 31 15.49 7.38 15.44
CA ASP A 31 14.84 8.27 16.38
C ASP A 31 14.02 9.32 15.63
N VAL A 32 12.71 9.32 15.89
CA VAL A 32 11.78 10.27 15.24
C VAL A 32 11.03 11.10 16.29
N PRO A 33 10.65 12.35 15.98
CA PRO A 33 9.72 13.11 16.82
C PRO A 33 8.40 12.37 17.03
N ASP A 34 7.78 12.49 18.21
CA ASP A 34 6.54 11.78 18.54
C ASP A 34 5.34 12.18 17.66
N GLY A 35 5.43 13.32 16.97
CA GLY A 35 4.44 13.79 15.99
C GLY A 35 4.87 13.64 14.53
N HIS A 36 5.92 12.86 14.24
CA HIS A 36 6.38 12.71 12.86
C HIS A 36 5.40 11.86 12.04
N ASP A 37 5.07 12.32 10.83
CA ASP A 37 4.09 11.70 9.91
C ASP A 37 4.39 10.22 9.60
N VAL A 38 5.67 9.85 9.57
CA VAL A 38 6.12 8.45 9.38
C VAL A 38 5.51 7.48 10.40
N LEU A 39 5.13 7.92 11.60
CA LEU A 39 4.55 7.06 12.63
C LEU A 39 3.15 6.56 12.27
N SER A 40 2.45 7.28 11.39
CA SER A 40 1.11 6.90 10.92
C SER A 40 1.10 6.47 9.45
N ASN A 41 2.05 6.95 8.66
CA ASN A 41 2.10 6.75 7.21
C ASN A 41 3.47 6.24 6.75
N TYR A 42 4.05 5.24 7.41
CA TYR A 42 5.42 4.79 7.11
C TYR A 42 5.58 4.23 5.70
N GLU A 43 4.55 3.59 5.15
CA GLU A 43 4.55 2.93 3.83
C GLU A 43 4.87 3.84 2.65
N VAL A 44 4.71 5.16 2.82
CA VAL A 44 5.04 6.16 1.79
C VAL A 44 6.44 6.76 1.97
N TYR A 45 7.26 6.23 2.87
CA TYR A 45 8.62 6.70 3.09
C TYR A 45 9.65 5.68 2.60
N LYS A 46 10.78 6.22 2.13
CA LYS A 46 12.00 5.47 1.83
C LYS A 46 13.16 5.98 2.67
N TYR A 47 14.09 5.10 2.98
CA TYR A 47 15.31 5.41 3.70
C TYR A 47 16.47 5.56 2.72
N VAL A 48 17.04 6.75 2.63
CA VAL A 48 18.10 7.08 1.67
C VAL A 48 19.19 7.86 2.39
N ASN A 49 20.44 7.37 2.33
CA ASN A 49 21.61 8.03 2.89
C ASN A 49 21.48 8.44 4.38
N GLY A 50 20.74 7.66 5.18
CA GLY A 50 20.54 7.98 6.60
C GLY A 50 19.28 8.79 6.91
N GLU A 51 18.52 9.18 5.89
CA GLU A 51 17.36 10.07 6.05
C GLU A 51 16.07 9.42 5.56
N LEU A 52 14.96 9.81 6.18
CA LEU A 52 13.61 9.45 5.76
C LEU A 52 13.11 10.44 4.71
N ILE A 53 12.89 9.95 3.50
CA ILE A 53 12.38 10.74 2.38
C ILE A 53 11.00 10.21 2.00
N LYS A 54 10.03 11.11 1.85
CA LYS A 54 8.71 10.74 1.36
C LYS A 54 8.79 10.36 -0.12
N ASP A 55 8.36 9.17 -0.48
CA ASP A 55 8.34 8.65 -1.85
C ASP A 55 7.00 9.03 -2.50
N ILE A 56 6.93 10.25 -3.02
CA ILE A 56 5.70 10.83 -3.59
C ILE A 56 5.18 10.01 -4.79
N ASP A 57 6.08 9.53 -5.64
CA ASP A 57 5.71 8.72 -6.79
C ASP A 57 5.09 7.39 -6.35
N TYR A 58 5.66 6.77 -5.32
CA TYR A 58 5.09 5.55 -4.75
C TYR A 58 3.77 5.80 -4.01
N GLN A 59 3.65 6.92 -3.31
CA GLN A 59 2.38 7.33 -2.70
C GLN A 59 1.28 7.46 -3.76
N GLN A 60 1.57 8.08 -4.91
CA GLN A 60 0.60 8.17 -6.01
C GLN A 60 0.23 6.79 -6.53
N LYS A 61 1.21 5.90 -6.71
CA LYS A 61 0.96 4.51 -7.12
C LYS A 61 0.03 3.77 -6.16
N LEU A 62 0.21 3.92 -4.84
CA LEU A 62 -0.67 3.31 -3.83
C LEU A 62 -2.10 3.87 -3.90
N VAL A 63 -2.25 5.17 -4.21
CA VAL A 63 -3.57 5.79 -4.42
C VAL A 63 -4.23 5.19 -5.65
N ASP A 64 -3.49 5.07 -6.76
CA ASP A 64 -4.00 4.52 -8.01
C ASP A 64 -4.41 3.06 -7.85
N GLU A 65 -3.57 2.22 -7.22
CA GLU A 65 -3.87 0.81 -6.92
C GLU A 65 -5.12 0.67 -6.05
N ARG A 66 -5.31 1.56 -5.07
CA ARG A 66 -6.50 1.57 -4.22
C ARG A 66 -7.76 1.99 -4.99
N GLN A 67 -7.66 2.96 -5.89
CA GLN A 67 -8.77 3.37 -6.75
C GLN A 67 -9.14 2.28 -7.75
N GLU A 68 -8.16 1.63 -8.38
CA GLU A 68 -8.40 0.48 -9.25
C GLU A 68 -9.06 -0.67 -8.50
N ALA A 69 -8.63 -0.96 -7.27
CA ALA A 69 -9.26 -1.99 -6.44
C ALA A 69 -10.70 -1.64 -6.06
N GLN A 70 -11.02 -0.36 -5.84
CA GLN A 70 -12.39 0.10 -5.56
C GLN A 70 -13.29 0.14 -6.81
N ASN A 71 -12.70 0.37 -7.99
CA ASN A 71 -13.42 0.40 -9.26
C ASN A 71 -13.62 -0.99 -9.87
N LYS A 72 -13.05 -2.05 -9.25
CA LYS A 72 -13.35 -3.43 -9.66
C LYS A 72 -14.77 -3.77 -9.22
N PRO A 73 -15.65 -4.23 -10.14
CA PRO A 73 -16.96 -4.72 -9.77
C PRO A 73 -16.81 -5.87 -8.76
N THR A 74 -17.67 -5.86 -7.76
CA THR A 74 -17.81 -6.95 -6.80
C THR A 74 -18.22 -8.25 -7.51
N ASP A 75 -18.02 -9.39 -6.87
CA ASP A 75 -18.45 -10.69 -7.43
C ASP A 75 -19.95 -10.71 -7.76
N GLU A 76 -20.76 -10.00 -6.98
CA GLU A 76 -22.20 -9.85 -7.22
C GLU A 76 -22.50 -9.01 -8.47
N GLU A 77 -21.80 -7.88 -8.65
CA GLU A 77 -21.92 -7.05 -9.85
C GLU A 77 -21.40 -7.79 -11.09
N MET A 78 -20.31 -8.53 -10.96
CA MET A 78 -19.79 -9.38 -12.03
C MET A 78 -20.77 -10.49 -12.41
N ASN A 79 -21.43 -11.12 -11.44
CA ASN A 79 -22.48 -12.10 -11.70
C ASN A 79 -23.67 -11.47 -12.41
N ALA A 80 -24.09 -10.26 -11.99
CA ALA A 80 -25.17 -9.54 -12.66
C ALA A 80 -24.81 -9.18 -14.12
N ILE A 81 -23.58 -8.73 -14.37
CA ILE A 81 -23.05 -8.48 -15.72
C ILE A 81 -23.06 -9.76 -16.55
N ALA A 82 -22.55 -10.87 -16.02
CA ALA A 82 -22.54 -12.15 -16.73
C ALA A 82 -23.95 -12.66 -17.08
N ILE A 83 -24.92 -12.50 -16.17
CA ILE A 83 -26.33 -12.85 -16.43
C ILE A 83 -26.92 -11.94 -17.51
N MET A 84 -26.62 -10.63 -17.49
CA MET A 84 -27.08 -9.68 -18.51
C MET A 84 -26.49 -9.98 -19.89
N GLU A 85 -25.22 -10.37 -19.99
CA GLU A 85 -24.61 -10.78 -21.26
C GLU A 85 -25.23 -12.08 -21.79
N LEU A 86 -25.37 -13.11 -20.93
CA LEU A 86 -26.00 -14.38 -21.30
C LEU A 86 -27.44 -14.20 -21.79
N THR A 87 -28.23 -13.37 -21.09
CA THR A 87 -29.60 -13.05 -21.50
C THR A 87 -29.64 -12.27 -22.81
N SER A 88 -28.72 -11.33 -23.01
CA SER A 88 -28.60 -10.58 -24.27
C SER A 88 -28.22 -11.49 -25.45
N MET A 89 -27.35 -12.48 -25.25
CA MET A 89 -27.00 -13.47 -26.29
C MET A 89 -28.17 -14.40 -26.63
N LEU A 90 -28.98 -14.77 -25.64
CA LEU A 90 -30.17 -15.60 -25.84
C LEU A 90 -31.30 -14.83 -26.53
N LEU A 91 -31.43 -13.53 -26.28
CA LEU A 91 -32.48 -12.67 -26.84
C LEU A 91 -32.10 -12.00 -28.17
N GLY A 92 -30.80 -11.81 -28.43
CA GLY A 92 -30.28 -11.20 -29.66
C GLY A 92 -30.03 -12.17 -30.82
N GLY A 93 -30.46 -13.43 -30.69
CA GLY A 93 -30.45 -14.41 -31.77
C GLY A 93 -31.65 -14.23 -32.71
N GLU A 94 -31.62 -13.19 -33.54
CA GLU A 94 -32.40 -13.10 -34.79
C GLU A 94 -31.47 -13.14 -36.01
#